data_AF-A0A3Q3XDK9-F1
#
_entry.id   AF-A0A3Q3XDK9-F1
#
_cell.length_a   1.000
_cell.length_b   1.000
_cell.length_c   1.000
_cell.angle_alpha   90.00
_cell.angle_beta   90.00
_cell.angle_gamma   90.00
#
_symmetry.space_group_name_H-M   'P 1'
#
loop_
_entity.id
_entity.type
_entity.pdbx_description
1 polymer ?
#
loop_
_entity_poly.entity_id
_entity_poly.type
_entity_poly.pdbx_seq_one_letter_code
_entity_poly.pdbx_strand_id
1 'polypeptide(L)'
;GAGAVPVEHLDYDYIGKCKDVKYLEKILRVLRSGSEGIYPHLIDFCESHLEKLEPRSRALRKENPVASVASLSKAERSQIVDELTVQETKKAEISQKQQSLFDDLVKESVPPIRGSNRSTSAPRGKRNSSKQPLPRDYQEWDKFDVEKECERIDGNVINNDPPAIINKAPANLKTEQEKLLLANRERDKGNEAFRATVLHSTLILAFHYRSLSILPTAAAHNNRAQAQINLKHWHKALADCQKVLQLEAGNMKALLRRATVYHHTDKFQLAAADLRTVLREEPHNAAAAQLLSQTEKKMKECQPEKRRKGKKILIEEVQEDDEEPSVKQTGEIV
;
A
#
# COMPACT_ATOMS: atom_id res chain seq x y z
N GLY A 1 37.34 -7.07 1.72
CA GLY A 1 38.75 -7.16 1.27
C GLY A 1 38.79 -7.74 -0.12
N ALA A 2 39.46 -7.06 -1.05
CA ALA A 2 40.08 -7.58 -2.27
C ALA A 2 40.59 -6.39 -3.12
N GLY A 3 41.90 -6.11 -3.04
CA GLY A 3 42.74 -5.30 -3.95
C GLY A 3 42.15 -4.03 -4.55
N ALA A 4 42.46 -2.87 -3.96
CA ALA A 4 42.40 -1.60 -4.67
C ALA A 4 43.36 -1.67 -5.88
N VAL A 5 42.93 -1.14 -7.03
CA VAL A 5 43.80 -1.01 -8.21
C VAL A 5 44.83 0.08 -7.89
N PRO A 6 46.14 -0.21 -7.90
CA PRO A 6 47.16 0.82 -7.72
C PRO A 6 47.07 1.88 -8.82
N VAL A 7 47.34 3.14 -8.48
CA VAL A 7 47.31 4.25 -9.44
C VAL A 7 48.31 4.04 -10.58
N GLU A 8 49.44 3.36 -10.31
CA GLU A 8 50.46 2.99 -11.31
C GLU A 8 49.92 2.08 -12.42
N HIS A 9 48.82 1.36 -12.18
CA HIS A 9 48.19 0.48 -13.17
C HIS A 9 47.16 1.23 -14.04
N LEU A 10 46.89 2.51 -13.75
CA LEU A 10 46.03 3.39 -14.54
C LEU A 10 46.84 4.14 -15.62
N ASP A 11 47.69 3.42 -16.34
CA ASP A 11 48.55 3.95 -17.40
C ASP A 11 48.33 3.20 -18.72
N TYR A 12 48.52 3.90 -19.84
CA TYR A 12 48.36 3.35 -21.20
C TYR A 12 49.27 2.14 -21.42
N ASP A 13 50.52 2.24 -20.96
CA ASP A 13 51.52 1.18 -21.11
C ASP A 13 51.13 -0.09 -20.34
N TYR A 14 50.58 0.07 -19.14
CA TYR A 14 50.16 -1.05 -18.31
C TYR A 14 48.90 -1.71 -18.89
N ILE A 15 47.87 -0.91 -19.22
CA ILE A 15 46.62 -1.39 -19.79
C ILE A 15 46.87 -2.13 -21.11
N GLY A 16 47.73 -1.60 -21.98
CA GLY A 16 48.07 -2.23 -23.27
C GLY A 16 48.81 -3.56 -23.13
N LYS A 17 49.61 -3.75 -22.06
CA LYS A 17 50.34 -5.01 -21.78
C LYS A 17 49.49 -6.02 -21.00
N CYS A 18 48.42 -5.55 -20.34
CA CYS A 18 47.56 -6.40 -19.52
C CYS A 18 46.73 -7.35 -20.39
N LYS A 19 46.73 -8.65 -20.03
CA LYS A 19 45.94 -9.71 -20.68
C LYS A 19 44.85 -10.30 -19.78
N ASP A 20 44.81 -9.91 -18.50
CA ASP A 20 43.81 -10.39 -17.55
C ASP A 20 42.53 -9.55 -17.69
N VAL A 21 41.52 -10.14 -18.34
CA VAL A 21 40.21 -9.52 -18.57
C VAL A 21 39.55 -9.09 -17.26
N LYS A 22 39.57 -9.94 -16.22
CA LYS A 22 38.90 -9.62 -14.94
C LYS A 22 39.57 -8.46 -14.23
N TYR A 23 40.88 -8.29 -14.43
CA TYR A 23 41.61 -7.16 -13.89
C TYR A 23 41.35 -5.87 -14.68
N LEU A 24 41.30 -5.95 -16.02
CA LEU A 24 40.90 -4.84 -16.89
C LEU A 24 39.47 -4.34 -16.58
N GLU A 25 38.52 -5.25 -16.30
CA GLU A 25 37.16 -4.86 -15.86
C GLU A 25 37.17 -4.07 -14.54
N LYS A 26 38.10 -4.39 -13.62
CA LYS A 26 38.27 -3.65 -12.37
C LYS A 26 38.87 -2.28 -12.63
N ILE A 27 39.90 -2.18 -13.48
CA ILE A 27 40.50 -0.91 -13.92
C ILE A 27 39.43 -0.01 -14.54
N LEU A 28 38.64 -0.53 -15.49
CA LEU A 28 37.57 0.21 -16.15
C LEU A 28 36.50 0.71 -15.17
N ARG A 29 36.17 -0.08 -14.14
CA ARG A 29 35.23 0.32 -13.07
C ARG A 29 35.79 1.47 -12.23
N VAL A 30 37.07 1.42 -11.88
CA VAL A 30 37.75 2.49 -11.14
C VAL A 30 37.77 3.78 -11.98
N LEU A 31 38.19 3.69 -13.25
CA LEU A 31 38.21 4.85 -14.17
C LEU A 31 36.81 5.47 -14.35
N ARG A 32 35.75 4.67 -14.51
CA ARG A 32 34.37 5.18 -14.63
C ARG A 32 33.80 5.74 -13.33
N SER A 33 34.30 5.29 -12.17
CA SER A 33 33.87 5.82 -10.87
C SER A 33 34.38 7.24 -10.59
N GLY A 34 35.44 7.66 -11.29
CA GLY A 34 36.05 8.98 -11.14
C GLY A 34 36.81 9.17 -9.83
N SER A 35 37.12 8.11 -9.07
CA SER A 35 37.81 8.22 -7.78
C SER A 35 39.21 8.83 -7.86
N GLU A 36 39.92 8.58 -8.97
CA GLU A 36 41.28 9.10 -9.24
C GLU A 36 41.28 10.26 -10.25
N GLY A 37 40.10 10.78 -10.61
CA GLY A 37 39.89 11.73 -11.70
C GLY A 37 39.21 11.11 -12.92
N ILE A 38 38.77 11.96 -13.85
CA ILE A 38 38.06 11.57 -15.07
C ILE A 38 39.02 11.69 -16.25
N TYR A 39 39.35 10.56 -16.88
CA TYR A 39 40.27 10.48 -18.01
C TYR A 39 39.58 9.83 -19.21
N PRO A 40 38.83 10.58 -20.04
CA PRO A 40 38.01 10.02 -21.12
C PRO A 40 38.81 9.18 -22.12
N HIS A 41 39.99 9.67 -22.53
CA HIS A 41 40.85 8.97 -23.48
C HIS A 41 41.43 7.65 -22.93
N LEU A 42 41.71 7.59 -21.63
CA LEU A 42 42.20 6.38 -20.97
C LEU A 42 41.08 5.36 -20.79
N ILE A 43 39.86 5.83 -20.51
CA ILE A 43 38.64 5.00 -20.47
C ILE A 43 38.40 4.38 -21.85
N ASP A 44 38.40 5.19 -22.91
CA ASP A 44 38.18 4.71 -24.29
C ASP A 44 39.26 3.71 -24.73
N PHE A 45 40.52 3.95 -24.35
CA PHE A 45 41.62 3.03 -24.60
C PHE A 45 41.43 1.68 -23.88
N CYS A 46 41.04 1.73 -22.60
CA CYS A 46 40.74 0.53 -21.82
C CYS A 46 39.52 -0.24 -22.36
N GLU A 47 38.47 0.46 -22.80
CA GLU A 47 37.29 -0.13 -23.45
C GLU A 47 37.68 -0.82 -24.76
N SER A 48 38.44 -0.14 -25.60
CA SER A 48 38.90 -0.67 -26.90
C SER A 48 39.81 -1.89 -26.73
N HIS A 49 40.69 -1.88 -25.73
CA HIS A 49 41.56 -3.01 -25.43
C HIS A 49 40.78 -4.20 -24.85
N LEU A 50 39.81 -3.94 -23.97
CA LEU A 50 38.92 -4.96 -23.42
C LEU A 50 38.00 -5.55 -24.50
N GLU A 51 37.53 -4.76 -25.46
CA GLU A 51 36.72 -5.20 -26.59
C GLU A 51 37.50 -6.16 -27.51
N LYS A 52 38.79 -5.90 -27.73
CA LYS A 52 39.67 -6.81 -28.50
C LYS A 52 39.87 -8.17 -27.82
N LEU A 53 39.90 -8.20 -26.49
CA LEU A 53 40.11 -9.43 -25.72
C LEU A 53 38.81 -10.20 -25.49
N GLU A 54 37.73 -9.51 -25.09
CA GLU A 54 36.42 -10.11 -24.84
C GLU A 54 35.26 -9.17 -25.27
N PRO A 55 34.78 -9.28 -26.53
CA PRO A 55 33.70 -8.46 -27.07
C PRO A 55 32.36 -8.60 -26.33
N ARG A 56 32.17 -9.69 -25.58
CA ARG A 56 30.93 -9.99 -24.84
C ARG A 56 31.02 -9.66 -23.35
N SER A 57 32.11 -9.04 -22.90
CA SER A 57 32.27 -8.66 -21.49
C SER A 57 31.11 -7.76 -21.03
N ARG A 58 30.60 -8.03 -19.82
CA ARG A 58 29.55 -7.23 -19.21
C ARG A 58 30.00 -5.79 -18.93
N ALA A 59 31.29 -5.56 -18.72
CA ALA A 59 31.83 -4.24 -18.40
C ALA A 59 31.70 -3.25 -19.58
N LEU A 60 31.66 -3.76 -20.81
CA LEU A 60 31.48 -2.96 -22.04
C LEU A 60 30.03 -2.52 -22.28
N ARG A 61 29.06 -3.03 -21.50
CA ARG A 61 27.66 -2.63 -21.65
C ARG A 61 27.51 -1.15 -21.27
N LYS A 62 27.02 -0.35 -22.22
CA LYS A 62 26.65 1.05 -22.01
C LYS A 62 25.16 1.13 -21.70
N GLU A 63 24.78 2.00 -20.77
CA GLU A 63 23.38 2.27 -20.49
C GLU A 63 22.75 2.91 -21.72
N ASN A 64 21.82 2.21 -22.36
CA ASN A 64 21.03 2.77 -23.44
C ASN A 64 19.86 3.52 -22.81
N PRO A 65 19.67 4.83 -23.06
CA PRO A 65 18.52 5.54 -22.54
C PRO A 65 17.22 4.86 -22.99
N VAL A 66 16.19 4.91 -22.14
CA VAL A 66 14.88 4.37 -22.46
C VAL A 66 14.38 5.07 -23.73
N ALA A 67 14.12 4.29 -24.77
CA ALA A 67 13.57 4.79 -26.03
C ALA A 67 12.29 5.58 -25.72
N SER A 68 12.33 6.88 -25.98
CA SER A 68 11.15 7.74 -25.86
C SER A 68 10.23 7.47 -27.03
N VAL A 69 8.92 7.74 -26.87
CA VAL A 69 7.99 7.68 -28.00
C VAL A 69 8.54 8.48 -29.19
N ALA A 70 9.23 9.60 -28.93
CA ALA A 70 9.86 10.44 -29.94
C ALA A 70 10.94 9.74 -30.79
N SER A 71 11.68 8.77 -30.24
CA SER A 71 12.76 8.06 -30.94
C SER A 71 12.26 6.92 -31.83
N LEU A 72 10.97 6.58 -31.77
CA LEU A 72 10.35 5.55 -32.61
C LEU A 72 9.78 6.17 -33.88
N SER A 73 9.94 5.48 -35.01
CA SER A 73 9.30 5.84 -36.28
C SER A 73 7.77 5.71 -36.18
N LYS A 74 7.05 6.38 -37.09
CA LYS A 74 5.57 6.32 -37.11
C LYS A 74 5.06 4.89 -37.27
N ALA A 75 5.75 4.07 -38.07
CA ALA A 75 5.40 2.67 -38.33
C ALA A 75 5.63 1.78 -37.09
N GLU A 76 6.73 1.96 -36.38
CA GLU A 76 6.99 1.24 -35.13
C GLU A 76 5.98 1.63 -34.05
N ARG A 77 5.62 2.92 -33.97
CA ARG A 77 4.59 3.38 -33.05
C ARG A 77 3.23 2.74 -33.34
N SER A 78 2.81 2.69 -34.61
CA SER A 78 1.55 2.05 -34.97
C SER A 78 1.58 0.57 -34.64
N GLN A 79 2.67 -0.13 -34.95
CA GLN A 79 2.80 -1.55 -34.62
C GLN A 79 2.69 -1.82 -33.11
N ILE A 80 3.34 -1.01 -32.28
CA ILE A 80 3.26 -1.14 -30.82
C ILE A 80 1.83 -0.89 -30.32
N VAL A 81 1.15 0.12 -30.86
CA VAL A 81 -0.24 0.42 -30.50
C VAL A 81 -1.16 -0.73 -30.90
N ASP A 82 -1.00 -1.27 -32.10
CA ASP A 82 -1.78 -2.40 -32.59
C ASP A 82 -1.54 -3.65 -31.73
N GLU A 83 -0.29 -3.96 -31.37
CA GLU A 83 0.03 -5.07 -30.48
C GLU A 83 -0.58 -4.90 -29.08
N LEU A 84 -0.56 -3.68 -28.54
CA LEU A 84 -1.16 -3.37 -27.24
C LEU A 84 -2.68 -3.52 -27.26
N THR A 85 -3.36 -3.01 -28.30
CA THR A 85 -4.82 -3.15 -28.43
C THR A 85 -5.24 -4.61 -28.56
N VAL A 86 -4.49 -5.42 -29.33
CA VAL A 86 -4.71 -6.88 -29.42
C VAL A 86 -4.51 -7.56 -28.07
N GLN A 87 -3.57 -7.10 -27.26
CA GLN A 87 -3.36 -7.65 -25.93
C GLN A 87 -4.51 -7.28 -24.97
N GLU A 88 -5.04 -6.06 -25.07
CA GLU A 88 -6.18 -5.59 -24.28
C GLU A 88 -7.46 -6.36 -24.62
N THR A 89 -7.75 -6.59 -25.91
CA THR A 89 -8.91 -7.39 -26.33
C THR A 89 -8.82 -8.83 -25.84
N LYS A 90 -7.65 -9.48 -25.97
CA LYS A 90 -7.42 -10.82 -25.42
C LYS A 90 -7.63 -10.89 -23.90
N LYS A 91 -7.18 -9.87 -23.16
CA LYS A 91 -7.40 -9.80 -21.69
C LYS A 91 -8.88 -9.62 -21.33
N ALA A 92 -9.62 -8.82 -22.11
CA ALA A 92 -11.05 -8.64 -21.94
C ALA A 92 -11.83 -9.93 -22.23
N GLU A 93 -11.49 -10.64 -23.31
CA GLU A 93 -12.08 -11.94 -23.65
C GLU A 93 -11.81 -13.00 -22.57
N ILE A 94 -10.58 -13.07 -22.02
CA ILE A 94 -10.25 -13.98 -20.93
C ILE A 94 -11.06 -13.65 -19.68
N SER A 95 -11.22 -12.37 -19.34
CA SER A 95 -12.05 -11.95 -18.21
C SER A 95 -13.53 -12.31 -18.42
N GLN A 96 -14.04 -12.13 -19.63
CA GLN A 96 -15.43 -12.47 -19.96
C GLN A 96 -15.68 -13.98 -19.91
N LYS A 97 -14.73 -14.81 -20.39
CA LYS A 97 -14.79 -16.28 -20.26
C LYS A 97 -14.71 -16.75 -18.81
N GLN A 98 -13.91 -16.09 -17.97
CA GLN A 98 -13.90 -16.39 -16.54
C GLN A 98 -15.23 -16.03 -15.89
N GLN A 99 -15.82 -14.88 -16.21
CA GLN A 99 -17.14 -14.50 -15.70
C GLN A 99 -18.26 -15.46 -16.16
N SER A 100 -18.25 -15.92 -17.40
CA SER A 100 -19.25 -16.89 -17.88
C SER A 100 -19.13 -18.26 -17.20
N LEU A 101 -17.90 -18.71 -16.90
CA LEU A 101 -17.67 -19.93 -16.11
C LEU A 101 -18.23 -19.82 -14.68
N PHE A 102 -18.20 -18.62 -14.08
CA PHE A 102 -18.83 -18.38 -12.78
C PHE A 102 -20.37 -18.31 -12.86
N ASP A 103 -20.95 -17.88 -13.99
CA ASP A 103 -22.41 -17.79 -14.17
C ASP A 103 -23.05 -19.16 -14.48
N ASP A 104 -22.34 -20.05 -15.17
CA ASP A 104 -22.80 -21.44 -15.42
C ASP A 104 -22.79 -22.30 -14.15
N LEU A 105 -21.83 -22.09 -13.24
CA LEU A 105 -21.80 -22.77 -11.94
C LEU A 105 -22.95 -22.35 -10.99
N VAL A 106 -23.62 -21.23 -11.27
CA VAL A 106 -24.76 -20.73 -10.48
C VAL A 106 -26.10 -21.24 -11.06
N LYS A 107 -26.13 -21.68 -12.33
CA LYS A 107 -27.36 -22.19 -12.98
C LYS A 107 -27.58 -23.68 -12.81
N GLU A 108 -26.54 -24.49 -12.62
CA GLU A 108 -26.68 -25.91 -12.29
C GLU A 108 -26.55 -26.16 -10.78
N SER A 109 -27.67 -26.46 -10.14
CA SER A 109 -27.82 -27.02 -8.79
C SER A 109 -27.72 -26.08 -7.57
N VAL A 110 -28.77 -25.29 -7.35
CA VAL A 110 -29.26 -25.06 -5.98
C VAL A 110 -30.75 -25.39 -5.94
N PRO A 111 -31.22 -26.35 -5.12
CA PRO A 111 -32.61 -26.73 -5.09
C PRO A 111 -33.48 -25.58 -4.52
N PRO A 112 -34.77 -25.49 -4.91
CA PRO A 112 -35.64 -24.41 -4.47
C PRO A 112 -35.85 -24.46 -2.95
N ILE A 113 -35.69 -23.32 -2.29
CA ILE A 113 -36.00 -23.14 -0.87
C ILE A 113 -37.48 -23.44 -0.67
N ARG A 114 -37.78 -24.40 0.21
CA ARG A 114 -39.13 -24.90 0.50
C ARG A 114 -39.96 -23.80 1.18
N GLY A 115 -40.93 -23.25 0.44
CA GLY A 115 -42.04 -22.47 1.00
C GLY A 115 -42.10 -21.02 0.53
N SER A 116 -42.65 -20.79 -0.65
CA SER A 116 -43.50 -19.61 -0.88
C SER A 116 -44.39 -19.85 -2.09
N ASN A 117 -45.58 -20.40 -1.85
CA ASN A 117 -46.69 -20.22 -2.77
C ASN A 117 -47.14 -18.76 -2.65
N ARG A 118 -46.92 -17.97 -3.70
CA ARG A 118 -47.86 -16.89 -4.02
C ARG A 118 -47.97 -16.69 -5.53
N SER A 119 -48.91 -17.43 -6.10
CA SER A 119 -49.60 -17.04 -7.32
C SER A 119 -50.37 -15.74 -7.07
N THR A 120 -50.02 -14.67 -7.78
CA THR A 120 -50.93 -13.56 -8.04
C THR A 120 -50.71 -13.06 -9.46
N SER A 121 -51.72 -13.25 -10.29
CA SER A 121 -51.89 -12.75 -11.64
C SER A 121 -52.29 -11.26 -11.65
N ALA A 122 -51.63 -10.49 -12.53
CA ALA A 122 -52.00 -9.21 -13.16
C ALA A 122 -52.13 -7.94 -12.26
N PRO A 123 -52.08 -6.68 -12.80
CA PRO A 123 -51.98 -6.25 -14.21
C PRO A 123 -50.83 -5.25 -14.52
N ARG A 124 -50.63 -4.99 -15.83
CA ARG A 124 -49.66 -4.06 -16.43
C ARG A 124 -49.85 -2.61 -15.93
N GLY A 125 -48.86 -2.10 -15.20
CA GLY A 125 -48.67 -0.67 -14.97
C GLY A 125 -47.66 -0.07 -15.96
N LYS A 126 -48.08 0.95 -16.72
CA LYS A 126 -47.20 1.76 -17.57
C LYS A 126 -46.10 2.41 -16.70
N ARG A 127 -44.84 2.01 -16.88
CA ARG A 127 -43.68 2.76 -16.37
C ARG A 127 -43.17 3.65 -17.50
N ASN A 128 -43.18 4.96 -17.26
CA ASN A 128 -42.51 5.96 -18.08
C ASN A 128 -41.02 5.63 -18.16
N SER A 129 -40.49 5.46 -19.38
CA SER A 129 -39.06 5.30 -19.64
C SER A 129 -38.36 6.65 -19.51
N SER A 130 -37.75 6.89 -18.35
CA SER A 130 -36.70 7.89 -18.21
C SER A 130 -35.49 7.46 -19.04
N LYS A 131 -35.30 8.13 -20.17
CA LYS A 131 -34.11 8.25 -21.04
C LYS A 131 -32.89 7.40 -20.63
N GLN A 132 -32.75 6.23 -21.26
CA GLN A 132 -31.44 5.64 -21.54
C GLN A 132 -30.74 6.54 -22.59
N PRO A 133 -29.43 6.86 -22.45
CA PRO A 133 -28.71 7.57 -23.51
C PRO A 133 -28.43 6.58 -24.63
N LEU A 134 -29.35 6.50 -25.59
CA LEU A 134 -29.07 5.83 -26.86
C LEU A 134 -27.93 6.59 -27.56
N PRO A 135 -26.92 5.89 -28.11
CA PRO A 135 -25.90 6.51 -28.95
C PRO A 135 -26.58 7.31 -30.06
N ARG A 136 -26.21 8.59 -30.21
CA ARG A 136 -26.76 9.46 -31.25
C ARG A 136 -26.52 8.84 -32.62
N ASP A 137 -27.54 8.94 -33.46
CA ASP A 137 -27.49 8.45 -34.83
C ASP A 137 -26.50 9.30 -35.64
N TYR A 138 -25.57 8.67 -36.36
CA TYR A 138 -24.49 9.39 -37.06
C TYR A 138 -25.02 10.38 -38.12
N GLN A 139 -26.25 10.17 -38.61
CA GLN A 139 -26.94 11.08 -39.54
C GLN A 139 -27.29 12.45 -38.93
N GLU A 140 -27.21 12.62 -37.61
CA GLU A 140 -27.35 13.92 -36.97
C GLU A 140 -26.14 14.83 -37.21
N TRP A 141 -24.96 14.24 -37.45
CA TRP A 141 -23.73 15.01 -37.73
C TRP A 141 -23.73 15.62 -39.12
N ASP A 142 -24.41 15.01 -40.09
CA ASP A 142 -24.56 15.58 -41.44
C ASP A 142 -25.43 16.86 -41.46
N LYS A 143 -26.17 17.13 -40.38
CA LYS A 143 -26.97 18.35 -40.20
C LYS A 143 -26.20 19.46 -39.47
N PHE A 144 -24.98 19.19 -39.01
CA PHE A 144 -24.16 20.15 -38.28
C PHE A 144 -23.40 21.05 -39.26
N ASP A 145 -23.86 22.28 -39.38
CA ASP A 145 -23.25 23.31 -40.23
C ASP A 145 -22.03 23.91 -39.50
N VAL A 146 -20.85 23.36 -39.83
CA VAL A 146 -19.57 23.74 -39.22
C VAL A 146 -19.22 25.20 -39.51
N GLU A 147 -19.59 25.72 -40.68
CA GLU A 147 -19.25 27.08 -41.11
C GLU A 147 -20.04 28.11 -40.32
N LYS A 148 -21.33 27.85 -40.08
CA LYS A 148 -22.19 28.68 -39.21
C LYS A 148 -21.73 28.71 -37.74
N GLU A 149 -21.11 27.62 -37.27
CA GLU A 149 -20.55 27.54 -35.93
C GLU A 149 -19.27 28.37 -35.79
N CYS A 150 -18.39 28.30 -36.79
CA CYS A 150 -17.16 29.08 -36.87
C CYS A 150 -17.48 30.58 -36.95
N GLU A 151 -18.46 30.97 -37.76
CA GLU A 151 -18.90 32.37 -37.86
C GLU A 151 -19.43 32.93 -36.52
N ARG A 152 -20.07 32.10 -35.70
CA ARG A 152 -20.51 32.51 -34.36
C ARG A 152 -19.35 32.71 -33.39
N ILE A 153 -18.26 31.97 -33.55
CA ILE A 153 -17.05 32.11 -32.73
C ILE A 153 -16.28 33.37 -33.14
N ASP A 154 -16.18 33.62 -34.44
CA ASP A 154 -15.44 34.77 -34.98
C ASP A 154 -16.21 36.10 -34.83
N GLY A 155 -17.55 36.07 -34.82
CA GLY A 155 -18.40 37.25 -34.73
C GLY A 155 -18.50 37.90 -33.33
N ASN A 156 -17.92 37.31 -32.29
CA ASN A 156 -18.15 37.74 -30.90
C ASN A 156 -16.92 38.36 -30.21
N VAL A 157 -15.95 38.87 -30.97
CA VAL A 157 -14.75 39.52 -30.41
C VAL A 157 -14.92 41.04 -30.36
N ILE A 158 -15.67 41.55 -29.37
CA ILE A 158 -15.49 42.91 -28.83
C ILE A 158 -15.74 42.93 -27.30
N ASN A 159 -14.65 43.17 -26.57
CA ASN A 159 -14.50 43.76 -25.22
C ASN A 159 -14.97 42.98 -23.98
N ASN A 160 -14.09 42.13 -23.45
CA ASN A 160 -13.69 42.09 -22.02
C ASN A 160 -12.52 41.11 -21.85
N ASP A 161 -11.28 41.61 -21.87
CA ASP A 161 -10.07 40.80 -21.80
C ASP A 161 -9.80 40.23 -20.39
N PRO A 162 -9.70 38.91 -20.18
CA PRO A 162 -8.89 38.32 -19.13
C PRO A 162 -7.42 38.22 -19.59
N PRO A 163 -6.44 38.27 -18.67
CA PRO A 163 -5.04 38.44 -19.03
C PRO A 163 -4.47 37.22 -19.74
N ALA A 164 -3.54 37.51 -20.66
CA ALA A 164 -2.76 36.59 -21.47
C ALA A 164 -2.39 35.27 -20.76
N ILE A 165 -2.75 34.15 -21.40
CA ILE A 165 -2.26 32.82 -21.04
C ILE A 165 -0.80 32.74 -21.49
N ILE A 166 0.09 33.23 -20.64
CA ILE A 166 1.47 32.80 -20.57
C ILE A 166 1.43 31.32 -20.22
N ASN A 167 1.97 30.47 -21.08
CA ASN A 167 2.23 29.06 -20.79
C ASN A 167 3.25 28.92 -19.64
N LYS A 168 2.82 29.19 -18.41
CA LYS A 168 3.35 28.53 -17.22
C LYS A 168 2.57 27.23 -17.07
N ALA A 169 3.29 26.11 -17.16
CA ALA A 169 2.74 24.79 -16.91
C ALA A 169 1.83 24.80 -15.66
N PRO A 170 0.59 24.28 -15.73
CA PRO A 170 -0.24 24.21 -14.56
C PRO A 170 0.30 23.10 -13.67
N ALA A 171 1.07 23.49 -12.65
CA ALA A 171 1.57 22.60 -11.63
C ALA A 171 0.46 21.97 -10.76
N ASN A 172 -0.82 22.29 -10.94
CA ASN A 172 -1.90 21.83 -10.07
C ASN A 172 -3.28 21.85 -10.75
N LEU A 173 -3.60 20.89 -11.61
CA LEU A 173 -4.95 20.28 -11.63
C LEU A 173 -4.97 19.00 -12.46
N LYS A 174 -4.33 17.93 -11.96
CA LYS A 174 -4.69 16.58 -12.43
C LYS A 174 -6.17 16.36 -12.12
N THR A 175 -6.93 15.89 -13.09
CA THR A 175 -8.35 15.54 -12.92
C THR A 175 -8.48 14.57 -11.72
N GLU A 176 -9.58 14.60 -10.96
CA GLU A 176 -9.72 13.73 -9.78
C GLU A 176 -9.49 12.24 -10.11
N GLN A 177 -9.94 11.83 -11.30
CA GLN A 177 -9.68 10.50 -11.86
C GLN A 177 -8.18 10.23 -12.10
N GLU A 178 -7.43 11.18 -12.63
CA GLU A 178 -5.98 11.04 -12.82
C GLU A 178 -5.22 10.96 -11.49
N LYS A 179 -5.65 11.75 -10.49
CA LYS A 179 -5.11 11.66 -9.13
C LYS A 179 -5.37 10.29 -8.53
N LEU A 180 -6.58 9.75 -8.71
CA LEU A 180 -6.94 8.41 -8.26
C LEU A 180 -6.08 7.34 -8.95
N LEU A 181 -5.90 7.42 -10.27
CA LEU A 181 -5.04 6.48 -11.02
C LEU A 181 -3.59 6.52 -10.52
N LEU A 182 -3.03 7.72 -10.32
CA LEU A 182 -1.66 7.87 -9.83
C LEU A 182 -1.52 7.39 -8.38
N ALA A 183 -2.48 7.71 -7.52
CA ALA A 183 -2.50 7.25 -6.13
C ALA A 183 -2.60 5.72 -6.06
N ASN A 184 -3.44 5.10 -6.90
CA ASN A 184 -3.57 3.66 -7.01
C ASN A 184 -2.28 3.01 -7.50
N ARG A 185 -1.62 3.59 -8.51
CA ARG A 185 -0.33 3.10 -9.00
C ARG A 185 0.72 3.07 -7.88
N GLU A 186 0.84 4.14 -7.09
CA GLU A 186 1.79 4.17 -5.96
C GLU A 186 1.38 3.20 -4.85
N ARG A 187 0.08 3.05 -4.57
CA ARG A 187 -0.46 2.06 -3.62
C ARG A 187 -0.11 0.64 -4.05
N ASP A 188 -0.24 0.33 -5.35
CA ASP A 188 -0.01 -1.01 -5.87
C ASP A 188 1.47 -1.38 -5.87
N LYS A 189 2.38 -0.44 -6.14
CA LYS A 189 3.83 -0.64 -5.89
C LYS A 189 4.10 -1.01 -4.43
N GLY A 190 3.45 -0.33 -3.49
CA GLY A 190 3.55 -0.67 -2.06
C GLY A 190 3.05 -2.08 -1.76
N ASN A 191 1.94 -2.49 -2.37
CA ASN A 191 1.38 -3.83 -2.19
C ASN A 191 2.25 -4.93 -2.82
N GLU A 192 2.79 -4.66 -4.00
CA GLU A 192 3.75 -5.54 -4.67
C GLU A 192 5.00 -5.70 -3.82
N ALA A 193 5.52 -4.59 -3.29
CA ALA A 193 6.64 -4.62 -2.35
C ALA A 193 6.32 -5.36 -1.04
N PHE A 194 5.08 -5.32 -0.57
CA PHE A 194 4.64 -6.09 0.58
C PHE A 194 4.58 -7.60 0.31
N ARG A 195 4.22 -8.00 -0.93
CA ARG A 195 4.20 -9.40 -1.36
C ARG A 195 5.59 -9.94 -1.64
N ALA A 196 6.46 -9.11 -2.21
CA ALA A 196 7.87 -9.41 -2.37
C ALA A 196 8.56 -9.29 -1.00
N THR A 197 8.56 -10.39 -0.24
CA THR A 197 9.13 -10.54 1.12
C THR A 197 10.57 -10.07 1.31
N VAL A 198 11.24 -9.64 0.24
CA VAL A 198 12.60 -9.14 0.15
C VAL A 198 12.71 -7.64 0.49
N LEU A 199 11.66 -6.84 0.30
CA LEU A 199 11.76 -5.38 0.45
C LEU A 199 11.57 -4.92 1.91
N HIS A 200 12.37 -3.93 2.31
CA HIS A 200 12.30 -3.34 3.65
C HIS A 200 10.96 -2.62 3.88
N SER A 201 10.37 -2.80 5.06
CA SER A 201 9.12 -2.14 5.48
C SER A 201 9.14 -0.60 5.35
N THR A 202 10.33 0.01 5.38
CA THR A 202 10.53 1.46 5.15
C THR A 202 10.17 1.87 3.72
N LEU A 203 10.51 1.06 2.72
CA LEU A 203 10.18 1.34 1.32
C LEU A 203 8.67 1.19 1.06
N ILE A 204 8.05 0.15 1.65
CA ILE A 204 6.59 -0.06 1.60
C ILE A 204 5.87 1.17 2.18
N LEU A 205 6.33 1.67 3.33
CA LEU A 205 5.80 2.89 3.91
C LEU A 205 5.95 4.08 2.95
N ALA A 206 7.12 4.28 2.35
CA ALA A 206 7.36 5.39 1.43
C ALA A 206 6.36 5.41 0.26
N PHE A 207 6.07 4.26 -0.35
CA PHE A 207 5.06 4.15 -1.41
C PHE A 207 3.66 4.52 -0.92
N HIS A 208 3.26 4.04 0.27
CA HIS A 208 1.96 4.40 0.84
C HIS A 208 1.86 5.87 1.26
N TYR A 209 2.94 6.48 1.77
CA TYR A 209 2.98 7.93 2.02
C TYR A 209 2.82 8.73 0.73
N ARG A 210 3.52 8.34 -0.34
CA ARG A 210 3.38 8.99 -1.65
C ARG A 210 1.96 8.86 -2.21
N SER A 211 1.34 7.68 -2.09
CA SER A 211 -0.06 7.46 -2.47
C SER A 211 -1.02 8.40 -1.71
N LEU A 212 -0.88 8.48 -0.38
CA LEU A 212 -1.71 9.35 0.46
C LEU A 212 -1.49 10.84 0.20
N SER A 213 -0.27 11.24 -0.17
CA SER A 213 0.03 12.62 -0.57
C SER A 213 -0.67 13.04 -1.86
N ILE A 214 -1.01 12.08 -2.72
CA ILE A 214 -1.74 12.35 -3.97
C ILE A 214 -3.25 12.35 -3.70
N LEU A 215 -3.76 11.29 -3.07
CA LEU A 215 -5.17 11.16 -2.71
C LEU A 215 -5.33 10.33 -1.43
N PRO A 216 -5.91 10.90 -0.35
CA PRO A 216 -6.12 10.17 0.91
C PRO A 216 -7.29 9.20 0.76
N THR A 217 -6.99 7.93 0.49
CA THR A 217 -7.99 6.86 0.37
C THR A 217 -7.98 5.95 1.59
N ALA A 218 -9.15 5.39 1.94
CA ALA A 218 -9.29 4.42 3.02
C ALA A 218 -8.37 3.21 2.80
N ALA A 219 -8.29 2.68 1.58
CA ALA A 219 -7.40 1.58 1.21
C ALA A 219 -5.91 1.91 1.47
N ALA A 220 -5.46 3.11 1.12
CA ALA A 220 -4.06 3.51 1.34
C ALA A 220 -3.73 3.67 2.83
N HIS A 221 -4.62 4.26 3.64
CA HIS A 221 -4.47 4.30 5.10
C HIS A 221 -4.46 2.90 5.71
N ASN A 222 -5.32 2.01 5.23
CA ASN A 222 -5.40 0.64 5.71
C ASN A 222 -4.08 -0.11 5.46
N ASN A 223 -3.55 -0.04 4.23
CA ASN A 223 -2.28 -0.69 3.89
C ASN A 223 -1.09 -0.08 4.63
N ARG A 224 -1.08 1.25 4.82
CA ARG A 224 -0.07 1.92 5.67
C ARG A 224 -0.14 1.44 7.11
N ALA A 225 -1.35 1.27 7.68
CA ALA A 225 -1.52 0.76 9.04
C ALA A 225 -0.87 -0.62 9.21
N GLN A 226 -1.02 -1.53 8.23
CA GLN A 226 -0.36 -2.84 8.29
C GLN A 226 1.16 -2.75 8.25
N ALA A 227 1.70 -1.89 7.38
CA ALA A 227 3.15 -1.69 7.32
C ALA A 227 3.68 -1.12 8.64
N GLN A 228 2.94 -0.19 9.29
CA GLN A 228 3.28 0.32 10.62
C GLN A 228 3.17 -0.75 11.71
N ILE A 229 2.17 -1.64 11.66
CA ILE A 229 2.01 -2.78 12.59
C ILE A 229 3.20 -3.72 12.47
N ASN A 230 3.63 -4.06 11.25
CA ASN A 230 4.80 -4.92 11.02
C ASN A 230 6.09 -4.30 11.57
N LEU A 231 6.17 -2.96 11.57
CA LEU A 231 7.26 -2.19 12.17
C LEU A 231 7.08 -1.91 13.68
N LYS A 232 5.99 -2.42 14.30
CA LYS A 232 5.64 -2.18 15.70
C LYS A 232 5.45 -0.69 16.07
N HIS A 233 5.13 0.15 15.08
CA HIS A 233 4.79 1.57 15.30
C HIS A 233 3.31 1.73 15.68
N TRP A 234 2.95 1.27 16.88
CA TRP A 234 1.56 1.15 17.35
C TRP A 234 0.75 2.45 17.28
N HIS A 235 1.33 3.58 17.73
CA HIS A 235 0.61 4.86 17.75
C HIS A 235 0.26 5.38 16.35
N LYS A 236 1.18 5.24 15.39
CA LYS A 236 0.95 5.64 13.99
C LYS A 236 -0.08 4.73 13.32
N ALA A 237 0.03 3.42 13.57
CA ALA A 237 -0.94 2.45 13.08
C ALA A 237 -2.35 2.72 13.63
N LEU A 238 -2.47 3.11 14.90
CA LEU A 238 -3.75 3.45 15.52
C LEU A 238 -4.43 4.63 14.82
N ALA A 239 -3.66 5.70 14.58
CA ALA A 239 -4.16 6.89 13.88
C ALA A 239 -4.63 6.56 12.46
N ASP A 240 -3.88 5.71 11.74
CA ASP A 240 -4.30 5.23 10.42
C ASP A 240 -5.60 4.41 10.48
N CYS A 241 -5.71 3.46 11.41
CA CYS A 241 -6.93 2.66 11.57
C CYS A 241 -8.14 3.53 11.91
N GLN A 242 -7.98 4.52 12.80
CA GLN A 242 -9.04 5.50 13.10
C GLN A 242 -9.44 6.30 11.87
N LYS A 243 -8.47 6.71 11.03
CA LYS A 243 -8.77 7.46 9.82
C LYS A 243 -9.55 6.63 8.81
N VAL A 244 -9.21 5.34 8.66
CA VAL A 244 -10.00 4.43 7.82
C VAL A 244 -11.42 4.30 8.33
N LEU A 245 -11.62 4.11 9.63
CA LEU A 245 -12.95 3.95 10.21
C LEU A 245 -13.80 5.23 10.20
N GLN A 246 -13.17 6.41 10.11
CA GLN A 246 -13.87 7.67 9.83
C GLN A 246 -14.40 7.73 8.39
N LEU A 247 -13.67 7.16 7.43
CA LEU A 247 -14.07 7.13 6.02
C LEU A 247 -15.05 5.98 5.74
N GLU A 248 -14.79 4.82 6.33
CA GLU A 248 -15.49 3.56 6.14
C GLU A 248 -15.72 2.88 7.50
N ALA A 249 -16.81 3.22 8.17
CA ALA A 249 -17.12 2.70 9.51
C ALA A 249 -17.25 1.16 9.55
N GLY A 250 -17.64 0.53 8.43
CA GLY A 250 -17.78 -0.92 8.28
C GLY A 250 -16.52 -1.65 7.80
N ASN A 251 -15.34 -1.05 7.83
CA ASN A 251 -14.14 -1.70 7.32
C ASN A 251 -13.59 -2.75 8.32
N MET A 252 -13.92 -4.03 8.07
CA MET A 252 -13.51 -5.16 8.92
C MET A 252 -11.99 -5.28 9.07
N LYS A 253 -11.23 -5.02 7.99
CA LYS A 253 -9.75 -5.04 8.03
C LYS A 253 -9.20 -3.98 8.96
N ALA A 254 -9.78 -2.78 8.97
CA ALA A 254 -9.37 -1.69 9.85
C ALA A 254 -9.71 -1.98 11.32
N LEU A 255 -10.89 -2.57 11.59
CA LEU A 255 -11.26 -3.02 12.94
C LEU A 255 -10.30 -4.10 13.46
N LEU A 256 -9.99 -5.11 12.64
CA LEU A 256 -9.06 -6.17 13.01
C LEU A 256 -7.66 -5.61 13.32
N ARG A 257 -7.15 -4.71 12.46
CA ARG A 257 -5.86 -4.03 12.65
C ARG A 257 -5.84 -3.15 13.89
N ARG A 258 -6.92 -2.39 14.13
CA ARG A 258 -7.07 -1.56 15.34
C ARG A 258 -7.06 -2.43 16.60
N ALA A 259 -7.74 -3.56 16.58
CA ALA A 259 -7.72 -4.51 17.68
C ALA A 259 -6.33 -5.10 17.92
N THR A 260 -5.58 -5.44 16.87
CA THR A 260 -4.17 -5.86 17.01
C THR A 260 -3.33 -4.78 17.67
N VAL A 261 -3.48 -3.53 17.26
CA VAL A 261 -2.77 -2.40 17.89
C VAL A 261 -3.19 -2.26 19.36
N TYR A 262 -4.48 -2.30 19.68
CA TYR A 262 -4.96 -2.22 21.05
C TYR A 262 -4.45 -3.36 21.94
N HIS A 263 -4.37 -4.58 21.40
CA HIS A 263 -3.77 -5.72 22.08
C HIS A 263 -2.31 -5.48 22.45
N HIS A 264 -1.54 -4.83 21.56
CA HIS A 264 -0.12 -4.51 21.81
C HIS A 264 0.11 -3.26 22.65
N THR A 265 -0.90 -2.39 22.81
CA THR A 265 -0.86 -1.21 23.70
C THR A 265 -1.61 -1.45 25.02
N ASP A 266 -1.82 -2.70 25.41
CA ASP A 266 -2.50 -3.13 26.65
C ASP A 266 -3.94 -2.62 26.85
N LYS A 267 -4.60 -2.20 25.77
CA LYS A 267 -6.00 -1.77 25.75
C LYS A 267 -6.92 -2.94 25.45
N PHE A 268 -6.84 -4.00 26.28
CA PHE A 268 -7.48 -5.28 26.01
C PHE A 268 -9.02 -5.22 25.89
N GLN A 269 -9.67 -4.34 26.66
CA GLN A 269 -11.13 -4.16 26.59
C GLN A 269 -11.58 -3.63 25.23
N LEU A 270 -10.87 -2.63 24.69
CA LEU A 270 -11.16 -2.05 23.38
C LEU A 270 -10.82 -3.04 22.26
N ALA A 271 -9.71 -3.78 22.38
CA ALA A 271 -9.35 -4.84 21.45
C ALA A 271 -10.45 -5.92 21.38
N ALA A 272 -10.96 -6.39 22.53
CA ALA A 272 -12.01 -7.40 22.58
C ALA A 272 -13.33 -6.91 21.98
N ALA A 273 -13.68 -5.63 22.20
CA ALA A 273 -14.87 -5.03 21.59
C ALA A 273 -14.78 -5.05 20.06
N ASP A 274 -13.68 -4.55 19.49
CA ASP A 274 -13.44 -4.55 18.04
C ASP A 274 -13.44 -5.98 17.47
N LEU A 275 -12.79 -6.93 18.13
CA LEU A 275 -12.74 -8.33 17.67
C LEU A 275 -14.11 -9.01 17.68
N ARG A 276 -14.96 -8.71 18.67
CA ARG A 276 -16.34 -9.22 18.71
C ARG A 276 -17.19 -8.63 17.60
N THR A 277 -16.96 -7.38 17.21
CA THR A 277 -17.63 -6.80 16.03
C THR A 277 -17.19 -7.49 14.75
N VAL A 278 -15.89 -7.74 14.59
CA VAL A 278 -15.36 -8.46 13.42
C VAL A 278 -15.93 -9.87 13.34
N LEU A 279 -15.96 -10.63 14.45
CA LEU A 279 -16.48 -12.00 14.47
C LEU A 279 -18.00 -12.09 14.32
N ARG A 280 -18.73 -11.00 14.55
CA ARG A 280 -20.18 -10.95 14.29
C ARG A 280 -20.46 -10.96 12.79
N GLU A 281 -19.68 -10.20 12.03
CA GLU A 281 -19.82 -10.09 10.57
C GLU A 281 -19.05 -11.20 9.83
N GLU A 282 -17.86 -11.55 10.31
CA GLU A 282 -16.97 -12.58 9.76
C GLU A 282 -16.73 -13.70 10.79
N PRO A 283 -17.72 -14.58 11.04
CA PRO A 283 -17.61 -15.63 12.06
C PRO A 283 -16.51 -16.68 11.76
N HIS A 284 -16.11 -16.82 10.49
CA HIS A 284 -15.06 -17.75 10.06
C HIS A 284 -13.65 -17.13 10.09
N ASN A 285 -13.48 -15.91 10.60
CA ASN A 285 -12.18 -15.26 10.66
C ASN A 285 -11.32 -15.85 11.79
N ALA A 286 -10.51 -16.86 11.45
CA ALA A 286 -9.64 -17.57 12.40
C ALA A 286 -8.64 -16.64 13.12
N ALA A 287 -8.11 -15.62 12.42
CA ALA A 287 -7.17 -14.67 13.00
C ALA A 287 -7.84 -13.81 14.09
N ALA A 288 -9.06 -13.34 13.84
CA ALA A 288 -9.84 -12.58 14.83
C ALA A 288 -10.18 -13.44 16.06
N ALA A 289 -10.59 -14.70 15.85
CA ALA A 289 -10.91 -15.63 16.93
C ALA A 289 -9.69 -15.95 17.82
N GLN A 290 -8.54 -16.23 17.19
CA GLN A 290 -7.28 -16.46 17.91
C GLN A 290 -6.84 -15.23 18.71
N LEU A 291 -6.87 -14.04 18.10
CA LEU A 291 -6.48 -12.81 18.77
C LEU A 291 -7.44 -12.46 19.91
N LEU A 292 -8.74 -12.75 19.77
CA LEU A 292 -9.71 -12.56 20.86
C LEU A 292 -9.39 -13.47 22.04
N SER A 293 -9.14 -14.76 21.79
CA SER A 293 -8.74 -15.72 22.84
C SER A 293 -7.48 -15.25 23.58
N GLN A 294 -6.46 -14.79 22.86
CA GLN A 294 -5.23 -14.26 23.46
C GLN A 294 -5.49 -12.98 24.28
N THR A 295 -6.33 -12.08 23.77
CA THR A 295 -6.70 -10.84 24.43
C THR A 295 -7.47 -11.10 25.73
N GLU A 296 -8.40 -12.06 25.72
CA GLU A 296 -9.17 -12.43 26.91
C GLU A 296 -8.31 -13.12 27.98
N LYS A 297 -7.31 -13.93 27.58
CA LYS A 297 -6.33 -14.49 28.51
C LYS A 297 -5.52 -13.39 29.19
N LYS A 298 -4.92 -12.47 28.42
CA LYS A 298 -4.18 -11.32 28.97
C LYS A 298 -5.05 -10.44 29.86
N MET A 299 -6.32 -10.23 29.50
CA MET A 299 -7.26 -9.47 30.32
C MET A 299 -7.54 -10.14 31.67
N LYS A 300 -7.54 -11.48 31.74
CA LYS A 300 -7.68 -12.23 33.01
C LYS A 300 -6.39 -12.19 33.83
N GLU A 301 -5.24 -12.30 33.18
CA GLU A 301 -3.91 -12.21 33.82
C GLU A 301 -3.65 -10.82 34.41
N CYS A 302 -4.04 -9.75 33.70
CA CYS A 302 -3.97 -8.36 34.15
C CYS A 302 -5.08 -7.97 35.16
N GLN A 303 -5.86 -8.94 35.68
CA GLN A 303 -6.71 -8.76 36.86
C GLN A 303 -6.09 -9.35 38.15
N PRO A 304 -4.83 -9.04 38.53
CA PRO A 304 -4.41 -9.38 39.87
C PRO A 304 -5.16 -8.43 40.84
N GLU A 305 -5.79 -9.00 41.87
CA GLU A 305 -6.01 -8.29 43.15
C GLU A 305 -7.19 -7.33 43.35
N LYS A 306 -8.36 -7.50 42.71
CA LYS A 306 -9.63 -7.05 43.37
C LYS A 306 -10.13 -8.03 44.45
N ARG A 307 -9.43 -9.16 44.65
CA ARG A 307 -9.84 -10.26 45.54
C ARG A 307 -8.91 -10.55 46.71
N ARG A 308 -7.76 -9.89 46.85
CA ARG A 308 -7.08 -9.84 48.15
C ARG A 308 -7.79 -8.80 49.01
N LYS A 309 -8.99 -9.19 49.46
CA LYS A 309 -9.59 -8.60 50.66
C LYS A 309 -8.49 -8.63 51.72
N GLY A 310 -8.00 -7.47 52.14
CA GLY A 310 -7.13 -7.37 53.29
C GLY A 310 -7.77 -8.20 54.40
N LYS A 311 -7.03 -9.16 54.96
CA LYS A 311 -7.50 -9.89 56.13
C LYS A 311 -7.78 -8.82 57.20
N LYS A 312 -9.05 -8.66 57.60
CA LYS A 312 -9.42 -7.79 58.70
C LYS A 312 -8.73 -8.34 59.95
N ILE A 313 -7.67 -7.68 60.39
CA ILE A 313 -7.04 -7.99 61.68
C ILE A 313 -8.03 -7.48 62.73
N LEU A 314 -8.62 -8.41 63.48
CA LEU A 314 -9.42 -8.10 64.66
C LEU A 314 -8.43 -8.04 65.82
N ILE A 315 -8.17 -6.83 66.32
CA ILE A 315 -7.42 -6.66 67.57
C ILE A 315 -8.45 -6.88 68.68
N GLU A 316 -8.34 -8.01 69.36
CA GLU A 316 -9.06 -8.30 70.59
C GLU A 316 -8.21 -7.74 71.72
N GLU A 317 -8.73 -6.74 72.44
CA GLU A 317 -8.09 -6.21 73.64
C GLU A 317 -8.15 -7.31 74.71
N VAL A 318 -7.00 -7.95 74.96
CA VAL A 318 -6.83 -8.81 76.12
C VAL A 318 -6.83 -7.89 77.34
N GLN A 319 -7.88 -7.98 78.15
CA GLN A 319 -7.85 -7.44 79.51
C GLN A 319 -6.83 -8.29 80.28
N GLU A 320 -5.68 -7.69 80.60
CA GLU A 320 -4.77 -8.23 81.61
C GLU A 320 -5.50 -8.17 82.95
N ASP A 321 -6.08 -9.29 83.36
CA ASP A 321 -6.47 -9.50 84.74
C ASP A 321 -5.17 -9.58 85.56
N ASP A 322 -4.79 -8.45 86.16
CA ASP A 322 -3.78 -8.35 87.20
C ASP A 322 -4.26 -9.09 88.46
N GLU A 323 -4.21 -10.43 88.45
CA GLU A 323 -4.18 -11.21 89.68
C GLU A 323 -2.75 -11.21 90.24
N GLU A 324 -2.45 -10.22 91.09
CA GLU A 324 -1.27 -10.22 91.95
C GLU A 324 -1.30 -11.43 92.92
N PRO A 325 -0.25 -12.26 92.99
CA PRO A 325 -0.11 -13.22 94.08
C PRO A 325 0.27 -12.50 95.37
N SER A 326 -0.66 -12.48 96.33
CA SER A 326 -0.46 -11.97 97.69
C SER A 326 0.76 -12.62 98.38
N VAL A 327 1.86 -11.88 98.48
CA VAL A 327 3.02 -12.22 99.31
C VAL A 327 2.72 -11.82 100.75
N LYS A 328 2.79 -12.79 101.66
CA LYS A 328 2.59 -12.63 103.10
C LYS A 328 3.61 -11.66 103.68
N GLN A 329 3.14 -10.55 104.27
CA GLN A 329 3.91 -9.74 105.21
C GLN A 329 4.15 -10.52 106.50
N THR A 330 5.41 -10.85 106.77
CA THR A 330 5.94 -11.01 108.13
C THR A 330 6.45 -9.65 108.57
N GLY A 331 5.80 -9.05 109.57
CA GLY A 331 6.34 -7.87 110.23
C GLY A 331 7.40 -8.25 111.26
N GLU A 332 8.47 -7.46 111.35
CA GLU A 332 9.03 -7.03 112.64
C GLU A 332 9.87 -5.75 112.47
N ILE A 333 9.23 -4.63 112.81
CA ILE A 333 9.68 -3.46 113.58
C ILE A 333 11.21 -3.27 113.76
N VAL A 334 11.76 -2.16 113.23
CA VAL A 334 12.25 -0.94 113.94
C VAL A 334 12.95 -0.03 112.92
#